data_AF-A0A1F8B8H1-F1
#
_entry.id   AF-A0A1F8B8H1-F1
#
_cell.length_a   1.000
_cell.length_b   1.000
_cell.length_c   1.000
_cell.angle_alpha   90.00
_cell.angle_beta   90.00
_cell.angle_gamma   90.00
#
_symmetry.space_group_name_H-M   'P 1'
#
loop_
_entity.id
_entity.type
_entity.pdbx_description
1 polymer ?
#
loop_
_entity_poly.entity_id
_entity_poly.type
_entity_poly.pdbx_seq_one_letter_code
_entity_poly.pdbx_strand_id
1 'polypeptide(L)'
;MNLSERAKFQKFLHKKIKQSFIRTKHCFILGCNNRTIKSHSLSRARVLERISKNGEVMYMSTENLDSKDSFNLFPTGKAKATTFPGFCDEHDKIFEPIDAHPYEVGNLLQEFLFAMRAVAREYTVRKAMQDSLEE
;
A
#
# COMPACT_ATOMS: atom_id res chain seq x y z
N MET A 1 29.01 4.55 -5.22
CA MET A 1 27.96 4.02 -6.11
C MET A 1 27.60 5.07 -7.16
N ASN A 2 27.82 4.74 -8.43
CA ASN A 2 27.35 5.55 -9.55
C ASN A 2 25.82 5.39 -9.74
N LEU A 3 25.22 6.23 -10.58
CA LEU A 3 23.79 6.27 -10.86
C LEU A 3 23.22 4.92 -11.35
N SER A 4 23.97 4.19 -12.18
CA SER A 4 23.59 2.88 -12.72
C SER A 4 23.56 1.79 -11.62
N GLU A 5 24.52 1.82 -10.70
CA GLU A 5 24.57 0.89 -9.57
C GLU A 5 23.41 1.12 -8.59
N ARG A 6 23.06 2.39 -8.32
CA ARG A 6 21.90 2.74 -7.46
C ARG A 6 20.59 2.20 -8.02
N ALA A 7 20.37 2.37 -9.32
CA ALA A 7 19.17 1.88 -9.99
C ALA A 7 19.09 0.34 -9.97
N LYS A 8 20.22 -0.35 -10.17
CA LYS A 8 20.29 -1.82 -10.06
C LYS A 8 19.96 -2.30 -8.64
N PHE A 9 20.53 -1.66 -7.62
CA PHE A 9 20.29 -1.99 -6.22
C PHE A 9 18.82 -1.73 -5.81
N GLN A 10 18.23 -0.60 -6.22
CA GLN A 10 16.80 -0.33 -5.97
C GLN A 10 15.88 -1.35 -6.63
N LYS A 11 16.15 -1.72 -7.90
CA LYS A 11 15.39 -2.78 -8.58
C LYS A 11 15.49 -4.12 -7.85
N PHE A 12 16.68 -4.44 -7.35
CA PHE A 12 16.90 -5.64 -6.52
C PHE A 12 16.09 -5.59 -5.21
N LEU A 13 16.17 -4.49 -4.46
CA LEU A 13 15.40 -4.29 -3.22
C LEU A 13 13.89 -4.37 -3.46
N HIS A 14 13.38 -3.70 -4.49
CA HIS A 14 11.95 -3.74 -4.84
C HIS A 14 11.48 -5.17 -5.13
N LYS A 15 12.29 -5.94 -5.87
CA LYS A 15 12.01 -7.34 -6.16
C LYS A 15 11.96 -8.17 -4.87
N LYS A 16 12.94 -8.00 -3.98
CA LYS A 16 13.02 -8.72 -2.71
C LYS A 16 11.84 -8.40 -1.78
N ILE A 17 11.51 -7.13 -1.56
CA ILE A 17 10.34 -6.69 -0.77
C ILE A 17 9.03 -7.28 -1.35
N LYS A 18 8.89 -7.26 -2.68
CA LYS A 18 7.71 -7.82 -3.35
C LYS A 18 7.58 -9.33 -3.15
N GLN A 19 8.71 -10.05 -3.10
CA GLN A 19 8.73 -11.47 -2.77
C GLN A 19 8.37 -11.70 -1.30
N SER A 20 8.84 -10.86 -0.38
CA SER A 20 8.47 -10.94 1.04
C SER A 20 6.97 -10.77 1.27
N PHE A 21 6.28 -9.89 0.52
CA PHE A 21 4.82 -9.79 0.60
C PHE A 21 4.08 -11.10 0.27
N ILE A 22 4.69 -12.02 -0.50
CA ILE A 22 4.11 -13.36 -0.75
C ILE A 22 4.21 -14.24 0.50
N ARG A 23 5.22 -14.00 1.35
CA ARG A 23 5.46 -14.70 2.61
C ARG A 23 4.63 -14.10 3.75
N THR A 24 4.46 -12.77 3.78
CA THR A 24 3.65 -12.04 4.76
C THR A 24 2.15 -12.12 4.42
N LYS A 25 1.54 -13.31 4.52
CA LYS A 25 0.12 -13.54 4.20
C LYS A 25 -0.85 -13.36 5.37
N HIS A 26 -0.36 -12.97 6.54
CA HIS A 26 -1.17 -12.87 7.75
C HIS A 26 -1.86 -11.52 7.85
N CYS A 27 -3.13 -11.53 8.22
CA CYS A 27 -3.89 -10.32 8.46
C CYS A 27 -3.28 -9.50 9.60
N PHE A 28 -3.33 -8.17 9.47
CA PHE A 28 -2.85 -7.22 10.48
C PHE A 28 -3.59 -7.32 11.82
N ILE A 29 -4.84 -7.81 11.82
CA ILE A 29 -5.62 -7.98 13.05
C ILE A 29 -5.05 -9.13 13.89
N LEU A 30 -4.70 -8.81 15.14
CA LEU A 30 -4.17 -9.78 16.09
C LEU A 30 -5.11 -10.98 16.26
N GLY A 31 -4.54 -12.18 16.24
CA GLY A 31 -5.29 -13.44 16.34
C GLY A 31 -5.96 -13.89 15.04
N CYS A 32 -5.92 -13.10 13.96
CA CYS A 32 -6.45 -13.52 12.66
C CYS A 32 -5.40 -14.31 11.86
N ASN A 33 -5.76 -15.55 11.49
CA ASN A 33 -4.91 -16.41 10.65
C ASN A 33 -5.37 -16.46 9.18
N ASN A 34 -6.36 -15.66 8.81
CA ASN A 34 -6.89 -15.63 7.45
C ASN A 34 -5.89 -14.99 6.48
N ARG A 35 -5.89 -15.48 5.24
CA ARG A 35 -5.03 -14.98 4.18
C ARG A 35 -5.42 -13.56 3.78
N THR A 36 -4.42 -12.70 3.60
CA THR A 36 -4.61 -11.34 3.14
C THR A 36 -5.03 -11.24 1.67
N ILE A 37 -5.85 -10.25 1.38
CA ILE A 37 -6.21 -9.81 0.02
C ILE A 37 -5.39 -8.58 -0.37
N LYS A 38 -5.60 -8.08 -1.59
CA LYS A 38 -5.04 -6.78 -2.01
C LYS A 38 -5.94 -5.65 -1.53
N SER A 39 -5.79 -5.27 -0.26
CA SER A 39 -6.49 -4.13 0.34
C SER A 39 -5.91 -2.81 -0.18
N HIS A 40 -6.74 -1.76 -0.21
CA HIS A 40 -6.30 -0.39 -0.55
C HIS A 40 -6.12 0.45 0.71
N SER A 41 -5.01 1.19 0.83
CA SER A 41 -4.86 2.15 1.95
C SER A 41 -5.69 3.42 1.74
N LEU A 42 -6.09 3.70 0.50
CA LEU A 42 -7.08 4.72 0.14
C LEU A 42 -8.13 4.09 -0.77
N SER A 43 -9.40 4.21 -0.40
CA SER A 43 -10.53 3.59 -1.10
C SER A 43 -10.46 3.75 -2.62
N ARG A 44 -10.53 2.63 -3.35
CA ARG A 44 -10.58 2.65 -4.82
C ARG A 44 -11.84 3.35 -5.34
N ALA A 45 -12.99 2.94 -4.84
CA ALA A 45 -14.30 3.40 -5.33
C ALA A 45 -14.62 4.84 -4.91
N ARG A 46 -14.05 5.30 -3.80
CA ARG A 46 -14.34 6.63 -3.25
C ARG A 46 -13.26 7.65 -3.55
N VAL A 47 -12.02 7.38 -3.12
CA VAL A 47 -10.94 8.36 -3.15
C VAL A 47 -10.24 8.32 -4.50
N LEU A 48 -9.76 7.14 -4.91
CA LEU A 48 -8.97 7.01 -6.13
C LEU A 48 -9.79 7.27 -7.39
N GLU A 49 -11.07 6.86 -7.41
CA GLU A 49 -11.99 7.16 -8.52
C GLU A 49 -12.05 8.67 -8.81
N ARG A 50 -12.26 9.48 -7.76
CA ARG A 50 -12.44 10.93 -7.86
C ARG A 50 -11.22 11.68 -8.35
N ILE A 51 -10.02 11.20 -8.02
CA ILE A 51 -8.76 11.83 -8.41
C ILE A 51 -8.16 11.19 -9.67
N SER A 52 -8.80 10.15 -10.22
CA SER A 52 -8.27 9.46 -11.39
C SER A 52 -8.60 10.18 -12.70
N LYS A 53 -7.65 10.11 -13.64
CA LYS A 53 -7.83 10.51 -15.04
C LYS A 53 -7.62 9.27 -15.90
N ASN A 54 -8.62 8.91 -16.72
CA ASN A 54 -8.61 7.69 -17.54
C ASN A 54 -8.34 6.40 -16.72
N GLY A 55 -8.81 6.35 -15.46
CA GLY A 55 -8.62 5.20 -14.58
C GLY A 55 -7.24 5.11 -13.91
N GLU A 56 -6.39 6.13 -14.08
CA GLU A 56 -5.06 6.21 -13.50
C GLU A 56 -4.95 7.37 -12.51
N VAL A 57 -4.09 7.19 -11.49
CA VAL A 57 -3.71 8.23 -10.53
C VAL A 57 -2.20 8.42 -10.58
N MET A 58 -1.73 9.62 -10.23
CA MET A 58 -0.31 9.86 -10.03
C MET A 58 0.12 9.23 -8.71
N TYR A 59 0.98 8.21 -8.76
CA TYR A 59 1.40 7.45 -7.59
C TYR A 59 2.92 7.39 -7.49
N MET A 60 3.44 7.55 -6.27
CA MET A 60 4.86 7.42 -5.98
C MET A 60 5.23 5.94 -6.03
N SER A 61 5.98 5.56 -7.06
CA SER A 61 6.40 4.17 -7.28
C SER A 61 7.92 4.08 -7.31
N THR A 62 8.43 3.03 -6.69
CA THR A 62 9.84 2.64 -6.75
C THR A 62 10.18 1.85 -8.01
N GLU A 63 9.18 1.53 -8.85
CA GLU A 63 9.35 0.64 -10.03
C GLU A 63 10.11 1.30 -11.19
N ASN A 64 10.06 2.63 -11.30
CA ASN A 64 10.57 3.38 -12.46
C ASN A 64 11.55 4.50 -12.07
N LEU A 65 12.35 4.28 -11.04
CA LEU A 65 13.38 5.25 -10.64
C LEU A 65 14.54 5.24 -11.66
N ASP A 66 14.44 6.09 -12.68
CA ASP A 66 15.63 6.57 -13.35
C ASP A 66 16.44 7.37 -12.33
N SER A 67 17.66 6.89 -12.12
CA SER A 67 18.62 7.22 -11.07
C SER A 67 18.83 8.70 -10.68
N LYS A 68 18.30 9.67 -11.43
CA LYS A 68 18.46 11.10 -11.17
C LYS A 68 17.50 11.66 -10.11
N ASP A 69 16.27 11.15 -10.03
CA ASP A 69 15.26 11.67 -9.09
C ASP A 69 14.68 10.53 -8.24
N SER A 70 14.89 10.61 -6.93
CA SER A 70 14.53 9.56 -5.97
C SER A 70 13.02 9.43 -5.72
N PHE A 71 12.19 10.33 -6.25
CA PHE A 71 10.75 10.38 -6.01
C PHE A 71 9.97 10.86 -7.25
N ASN A 72 9.83 9.98 -8.23
CA ASN A 72 8.98 10.26 -9.38
C ASN A 72 7.54 9.76 -9.16
N LEU A 73 6.57 10.55 -9.60
CA LEU A 73 5.17 10.16 -9.68
C LEU A 73 4.91 9.52 -11.05
N PHE A 74 4.31 8.35 -11.05
CA PHE A 74 3.97 7.62 -12.28
C PHE A 74 2.47 7.45 -12.39
N PRO A 75 1.90 7.57 -13.61
CA PRO A 75 0.56 7.09 -13.88
C PRO A 75 0.45 5.63 -13.45
N THR A 76 -0.48 5.35 -12.54
CA THR A 76 -0.71 4.02 -12.00
C THR A 76 -2.20 3.77 -11.97
N GLY A 77 -2.65 2.66 -12.56
CA GLY A 77 -4.07 2.28 -12.52
C GLY A 77 -4.61 2.26 -11.09
N LYS A 78 -5.78 2.86 -10.87
CA LYS A 78 -6.43 3.00 -9.54
C LYS A 78 -6.63 1.67 -8.82
N ALA A 79 -6.71 0.56 -9.56
CA ALA A 79 -6.79 -0.78 -8.98
C ALA A 79 -5.48 -1.26 -8.34
N LYS A 80 -4.32 -0.72 -8.76
CA LYS A 80 -2.99 -1.07 -8.26
C LYS A 80 -2.46 -0.04 -7.25
N ALA A 81 -2.75 1.24 -7.47
CA ALA A 81 -2.32 2.30 -6.57
C ALA A 81 -2.79 2.01 -5.13
N THR A 82 -1.96 2.35 -4.15
CA THR A 82 -2.23 2.20 -2.70
C THR A 82 -2.53 0.78 -2.21
N THR A 83 -2.34 -0.25 -3.03
CA THR A 83 -2.59 -1.64 -2.61
C THR A 83 -1.50 -2.20 -1.71
N PHE A 84 -1.90 -2.97 -0.70
CA PHE A 84 -1.00 -3.69 0.20
C PHE A 84 -1.70 -4.94 0.78
N PRO A 85 -0.95 -6.00 1.14
CA PRO A 85 -1.53 -7.24 1.65
C PRO A 85 -1.76 -7.20 3.17
N GLY A 86 -2.57 -6.24 3.65
CA GLY A 86 -2.75 -6.00 5.09
C GLY A 86 -3.93 -6.70 5.76
N PHE A 87 -5.04 -6.90 5.06
CA PHE A 87 -6.28 -7.44 5.64
C PHE A 87 -6.78 -8.65 4.88
N CYS A 88 -7.47 -9.57 5.58
CA CYS A 88 -8.32 -10.55 4.92
C CYS A 88 -9.64 -9.90 4.45
N ASP A 89 -10.42 -10.60 3.65
CA ASP A 89 -11.71 -10.09 3.13
C ASP A 89 -12.66 -9.62 4.24
N GLU A 90 -12.69 -10.33 5.36
CA GLU A 90 -13.55 -10.01 6.50
C GLU A 90 -13.11 -8.71 7.20
N HIS A 91 -11.82 -8.58 7.53
CA HIS A 91 -11.31 -7.42 8.25
C HIS A 91 -11.12 -6.18 7.38
N ASP A 92 -11.09 -6.32 6.06
CA ASP A 92 -11.13 -5.17 5.15
C ASP A 92 -12.48 -4.42 5.25
N LYS A 93 -13.56 -5.14 5.60
CA LYS A 93 -14.92 -4.56 5.76
C LYS A 93 -15.06 -3.65 6.98
N ILE A 94 -14.14 -3.71 7.95
CA ILE A 94 -14.12 -2.78 9.11
C ILE A 94 -14.08 -1.32 8.65
N PHE A 95 -13.52 -1.07 7.46
CA PHE A 95 -13.35 0.26 6.90
C PHE A 95 -14.52 0.72 6.01
N GLU A 96 -15.62 -0.03 5.94
CA GLU A 96 -16.84 0.39 5.25
C GLU A 96 -17.26 1.83 5.61
N PRO A 97 -17.20 2.29 6.87
CA PRO A 97 -17.59 3.66 7.23
C PRO A 97 -16.79 4.75 6.51
N ILE A 98 -15.51 4.51 6.19
CA ILE A 98 -14.66 5.45 5.46
C ILE A 98 -14.66 5.24 3.94
N ASP A 99 -15.12 4.07 3.48
CA ASP A 99 -15.21 3.73 2.06
C ASP A 99 -16.56 4.11 1.45
N ALA A 100 -17.64 4.03 2.22
CA ALA A 100 -19.01 4.28 1.77
C ALA A 100 -19.52 5.70 2.11
N HIS A 101 -18.97 6.39 3.11
CA HIS A 101 -19.47 7.70 3.57
C HIS A 101 -18.46 8.86 3.45
N PRO A 102 -18.92 10.12 3.18
CA PRO A 102 -18.00 11.25 3.01
C PRO A 102 -17.20 11.48 4.28
N TYR A 103 -16.00 12.02 4.12
CA TYR A 103 -15.22 12.41 5.29
C TYR A 103 -15.94 13.56 6.00
N GLU A 104 -16.15 13.40 7.30
CA GLU A 104 -16.78 14.37 8.19
C GLU A 104 -15.77 14.80 9.25
N VAL A 105 -15.44 16.09 9.29
CA VAL A 105 -14.49 16.64 10.27
C VAL A 105 -15.06 16.45 11.68
N GLY A 106 -14.27 15.85 12.58
CA GLY A 106 -14.70 15.56 13.95
C GLY A 106 -15.43 14.22 14.10
N ASN A 107 -15.59 13.45 13.03
CA ASN A 107 -16.08 12.08 13.10
C ASN A 107 -14.95 11.16 13.58
N LEU A 108 -14.86 10.97 14.90
CA LEU A 108 -13.80 10.19 15.56
C LEU A 108 -13.66 8.75 15.03
N LEU A 109 -14.77 8.12 14.62
CA LEU A 109 -14.72 6.77 14.05
C LEU A 109 -14.00 6.79 12.69
N GLN A 110 -14.36 7.70 11.80
CA GLN A 110 -13.70 7.82 10.49
C GLN A 110 -12.22 8.16 10.65
N GLU A 111 -11.90 9.13 11.50
CA GLU A 111 -10.53 9.54 11.79
C GLU A 111 -9.68 8.39 12.34
N PHE A 112 -10.23 7.62 13.29
CA PHE A 112 -9.60 6.41 13.81
C PHE A 112 -9.38 5.36 12.72
N LEU A 113 -10.38 5.09 11.89
CA LEU A 113 -10.28 4.10 10.81
C LEU A 113 -9.24 4.49 9.75
N PHE A 114 -9.15 5.77 9.38
CA PHE A 114 -8.09 6.26 8.50
C PHE A 114 -6.70 6.06 9.12
N ALA A 115 -6.54 6.42 10.40
CA ALA A 115 -5.28 6.25 11.12
C ALA A 115 -4.88 4.76 11.23
N MET A 116 -5.81 3.90 11.63
CA MET A 116 -5.61 2.45 11.72
C MET A 116 -5.18 1.86 10.37
N ARG A 117 -5.85 2.24 9.27
CA ARG A 117 -5.51 1.78 7.93
C ARG A 117 -4.10 2.22 7.50
N ALA A 118 -3.71 3.45 7.84
CA ALA A 118 -2.37 3.97 7.57
C ALA A 118 -1.29 3.21 8.37
N VAL A 119 -1.53 2.94 9.65
CA VAL A 119 -0.62 2.14 10.49
C VAL A 119 -0.50 0.71 9.96
N ALA A 120 -1.61 0.07 9.59
CA ALA A 120 -1.59 -1.28 9.03
C ALA A 120 -0.76 -1.35 7.74
N ARG A 121 -0.90 -0.36 6.85
CA ARG A 121 -0.08 -0.24 5.64
C ARG A 121 1.40 -0.13 5.99
N GLU A 122 1.76 0.79 6.88
CA GLU A 122 3.16 1.02 7.23
C GLU A 122 3.79 -0.20 7.91
N TYR A 123 3.08 -0.82 8.86
CA TYR A 123 3.52 -2.07 9.49
C TYR A 123 3.77 -3.17 8.45
N THR A 124 2.82 -3.38 7.54
CA THR A 124 2.92 -4.43 6.51
C THR A 124 4.12 -4.20 5.59
N VAL A 125 4.34 -2.95 5.16
CA VAL A 125 5.49 -2.59 4.30
C VAL A 125 6.82 -2.78 5.05
N ARG A 126 6.93 -2.30 6.30
CA ARG A 126 8.15 -2.44 7.10
C ARG A 126 8.48 -3.89 7.43
N LYS A 127 7.46 -4.69 7.76
CA LYS A 127 7.63 -6.12 8.00
C LYS A 127 8.15 -6.83 6.74
N ALA A 128 7.57 -6.55 5.58
CA ALA A 128 8.07 -7.10 4.32
C ALA A 128 9.50 -6.65 4.00
N MET A 129 9.87 -5.41 4.34
CA MET A 129 11.25 -4.93 4.22
C MET A 129 12.21 -5.71 5.13
N GLN A 130 11.84 -5.91 6.40
CA GLN A 130 12.64 -6.71 7.33
C GLN A 130 12.78 -8.16 6.85
N ASP A 131 11.66 -8.82 6.54
CA ASP A 131 11.61 -10.20 6.03
C ASP A 131 12.47 -10.39 4.76
N SER A 132 12.67 -9.31 3.98
CA SER A 132 13.48 -9.32 2.75
C SER A 132 14.99 -9.30 2.98
N LEU A 133 15.43 -8.91 4.19
CA LEU A 133 16.84 -8.85 4.61
C LEU A 133 17.29 -10.13 5.33
N GLU A 134 16.36 -10.90 5.87
CA GLU A 134 16.61 -12.15 6.61
C GLU A 134 16.75 -13.39 5.69
N GLU A 135 16.92 -13.18 4.37
CA GLU A 135 17.18 -14.19 3.33
C GLU A 135 18.59 -14.06 2.73
#